data_AF-A0A1L9CIF3-F1
#
_entry.id   AF-A0A1L9CIF3-F1
#
_cell.length_a   1.000
_cell.length_b   1.000
_cell.length_c   1.000
_cell.angle_alpha   90.00
_cell.angle_beta   90.00
_cell.angle_gamma   90.00
#
_symmetry.space_group_name_H-M   'P 1'
#
loop_
_entity.id
_entity.type
_entity.pdbx_description
1 polymer ?
#
loop_
_entity_poly.entity_id
_entity_poly.type
_entity_poly.pdbx_seq_one_letter_code
_entity_poly.pdbx_strand_id
1 'polypeptide(L)'
;MSNAVHETDSKNTVASKPPLDPHLKALENEAIHIFREVAAEFDKPVMLYSIGKDSSVLLHLARKAFFPGRIPFPLLHVNTGWKFKEMIEFRDNIVKEYDLELISHTNPRGAAENITPFTHGSALYTDIMKTEALRQALDAGQFDAAFGGARRDEEASRAKERIYSFRTPDHKWDPRNQRPELWNIYNGMVRKGESVRAFPLSNWTEVDIWRYIEAENIPLVPLYYAAERPYIERDGMMILAEDERLELLPGEEVKRGSIRFRTLGCFPLTGAIRSEAATLQDVIAELEIATVSERQGRAIDRDQSGSMEKKKREGYF
;
A
#
# COMPACT_ATOMS: atom_id res chain seq x y z
N MET A 1 -29.70 -59.28 17.04
CA MET A 1 -29.68 -58.70 15.67
C MET A 1 -29.95 -57.21 15.80
N SER A 2 -28.98 -56.40 15.36
CA SER A 2 -29.05 -54.98 14.99
C SER A 2 -29.68 -53.96 15.96
N ASN A 3 -28.84 -53.33 16.79
CA ASN A 3 -29.08 -51.97 17.29
C ASN A 3 -28.69 -50.98 16.18
N ALA A 4 -29.65 -50.19 15.71
CA ALA A 4 -29.42 -49.10 14.76
C ALA A 4 -28.76 -47.93 15.50
N VAL A 5 -27.54 -47.60 15.09
CA VAL A 5 -26.83 -46.39 15.50
C VAL A 5 -27.37 -45.24 14.64
N HIS A 6 -28.05 -44.28 15.27
CA HIS A 6 -28.32 -42.99 14.66
C HIS A 6 -27.01 -42.19 14.66
N GLU A 7 -26.37 -42.13 13.50
CA GLU A 7 -25.33 -41.14 13.19
C GLU A 7 -25.97 -39.75 13.20
N THR A 8 -25.67 -38.96 14.23
CA THR A 8 -25.92 -37.52 14.23
C THR A 8 -24.82 -36.86 13.42
N ASP A 9 -25.12 -36.59 12.15
CA ASP A 9 -24.28 -35.85 11.23
C ASP A 9 -24.21 -34.38 11.67
N SER A 10 -23.19 -34.06 12.46
CA SER A 10 -22.88 -32.71 12.92
C SER A 10 -22.34 -31.89 11.74
N LYS A 11 -23.26 -31.30 10.96
CA LYS A 11 -22.91 -30.27 9.98
C LYS A 11 -22.33 -29.08 10.73
N ASN A 12 -21.02 -28.93 10.60
CA ASN A 12 -20.24 -27.75 10.97
C ASN A 12 -20.81 -26.55 10.19
N THR A 13 -21.78 -25.85 10.77
CA THR A 13 -22.28 -24.58 10.25
C THR A 13 -21.21 -23.53 10.48
N VAL A 14 -20.32 -23.34 9.50
CA VAL A 14 -19.52 -22.13 9.42
C VAL A 14 -20.53 -20.98 9.35
N ALA A 15 -20.61 -20.19 10.40
CA ALA A 15 -21.51 -19.04 10.45
C ALA A 15 -21.24 -18.18 9.20
N SER A 16 -22.26 -18.03 8.34
CA SER A 16 -22.14 -17.23 7.14
C SER A 16 -21.84 -15.80 7.55
N LYS A 17 -20.70 -15.29 7.10
CA LYS A 17 -20.29 -13.91 7.32
C LYS A 17 -21.43 -12.95 6.93
N PRO A 18 -21.70 -11.89 7.72
CA PRO A 18 -22.76 -10.94 7.39
C PRO A 18 -22.53 -10.32 6.00
N PRO A 19 -23.60 -9.95 5.30
CA PRO A 19 -23.47 -9.28 4.01
C PRO A 19 -22.69 -7.97 4.18
N LEU A 20 -21.83 -7.68 3.21
CA LEU A 20 -21.05 -6.45 3.19
C LEU A 20 -22.00 -5.24 3.08
N ASP A 21 -21.65 -4.15 3.77
CA ASP A 21 -22.35 -2.87 3.64
C ASP A 21 -22.51 -2.48 2.14
N PRO A 22 -23.69 -1.99 1.70
CA PRO A 22 -23.94 -1.69 0.28
C PRO A 22 -22.93 -0.72 -0.36
N HIS A 23 -22.42 0.26 0.39
CA HIS A 23 -21.41 1.19 -0.09
C HIS A 23 -20.06 0.49 -0.27
N LEU A 24 -19.62 -0.27 0.73
CA LEU A 24 -18.40 -1.10 0.59
C LEU A 24 -18.52 -2.13 -0.54
N LYS A 25 -19.72 -2.68 -0.77
CA LYS A 25 -19.98 -3.60 -1.88
C LYS A 25 -19.89 -2.91 -3.23
N ALA A 26 -20.38 -1.68 -3.35
CA ALA A 26 -20.23 -0.89 -4.56
C ALA A 26 -18.75 -0.58 -4.85
N LEU A 27 -17.99 -0.16 -3.83
CA LEU A 27 -16.55 0.08 -3.93
C LEU A 27 -15.76 -1.19 -4.31
N GLU A 28 -16.11 -2.34 -3.72
CA GLU A 28 -15.53 -3.65 -4.09
C GLU A 28 -15.79 -3.98 -5.56
N ASN A 29 -17.04 -3.82 -6.02
CA ASN A 29 -17.41 -4.12 -7.40
C ASN A 29 -16.68 -3.20 -8.39
N GLU A 30 -16.55 -1.91 -8.07
CA GLU A 30 -15.79 -0.95 -8.89
C GLU A 30 -14.32 -1.36 -8.99
N ALA A 31 -13.67 -1.66 -7.86
CA ALA A 31 -12.27 -2.06 -7.85
C ALA A 31 -12.03 -3.37 -8.62
N ILE A 32 -12.90 -4.36 -8.45
CA ILE A 32 -12.85 -5.63 -9.20
C ILE A 32 -13.03 -5.39 -10.71
N HIS A 33 -13.94 -4.49 -11.10
CA HIS A 33 -14.13 -4.10 -12.50
C HIS A 33 -12.85 -3.49 -13.07
N ILE A 34 -12.23 -2.55 -12.38
CA ILE A 34 -10.97 -1.92 -12.80
C ILE A 34 -9.83 -2.95 -12.96
N PHE A 35 -9.71 -3.91 -12.03
CA PHE A 35 -8.73 -5.01 -12.16
C PHE A 35 -8.93 -5.81 -13.45
N ARG A 36 -10.17 -6.13 -13.78
CA ARG A 36 -10.51 -6.94 -14.96
C ARG A 36 -10.30 -6.18 -16.26
N GLU A 37 -10.66 -4.89 -16.30
CA GLU A 37 -10.40 -4.05 -17.47
C GLU A 37 -8.90 -3.95 -17.75
N VAL A 38 -8.07 -3.67 -16.74
CA VAL A 38 -6.61 -3.60 -16.93
C VAL A 38 -6.05 -4.96 -17.38
N ALA A 39 -6.50 -6.07 -16.79
CA ALA A 39 -6.03 -7.40 -17.22
C ALA A 39 -6.52 -7.80 -18.63
N ALA A 40 -7.58 -7.18 -19.14
CA ALA A 40 -8.10 -7.42 -20.49
C ALA A 40 -7.45 -6.51 -21.55
N GLU A 41 -7.06 -5.29 -21.18
CA GLU A 41 -6.57 -4.26 -22.11
C GLU A 41 -5.03 -4.21 -22.23
N PHE A 42 -4.28 -4.71 -21.24
CA PHE A 42 -2.82 -4.56 -21.16
C PHE A 42 -2.10 -5.92 -21.21
N ASP A 43 -0.93 -5.95 -21.85
CA ASP A 43 -0.17 -7.17 -22.10
C ASP A 43 0.62 -7.65 -20.87
N LYS A 44 1.17 -6.72 -20.08
CA LYS A 44 2.04 -7.00 -18.95
C LYS A 44 1.69 -6.12 -17.74
N PRO A 45 0.55 -6.35 -17.08
CA PRO A 45 0.24 -5.70 -15.82
C PRO A 45 1.18 -6.18 -14.69
N VAL A 46 1.39 -5.31 -13.70
CA VAL A 46 2.06 -5.62 -12.43
C VAL A 46 1.32 -4.93 -11.29
N MET A 47 1.33 -5.49 -10.08
CA MET A 47 0.75 -4.84 -8.91
C MET A 47 1.81 -4.36 -7.93
N LEU A 48 1.81 -3.06 -7.64
CA LEU A 48 2.72 -2.46 -6.66
C LEU A 48 2.28 -2.84 -5.24
N TYR A 49 3.10 -3.62 -4.55
CA TYR A 49 2.80 -4.11 -3.21
C TYR A 49 3.73 -3.47 -2.17
N SER A 50 3.19 -2.50 -1.42
CA SER A 50 3.94 -1.70 -0.44
C SER A 50 3.88 -2.23 0.99
N ILE A 51 3.09 -3.29 1.22
CA ILE A 51 2.88 -3.95 2.51
C ILE A 51 2.19 -3.04 3.55
N GLY A 52 1.44 -2.05 3.07
CA GLY A 52 0.53 -1.26 3.89
C GLY A 52 -0.91 -1.80 3.87
N LYS A 53 -1.78 -1.20 4.67
CA LYS A 53 -3.23 -1.50 4.70
C LYS A 53 -3.88 -1.40 3.32
N ASP A 54 -3.60 -0.33 2.57
CA ASP A 54 -4.23 -0.09 1.26
C ASP A 54 -3.78 -1.14 0.24
N SER A 55 -2.47 -1.47 0.21
CA SER A 55 -1.97 -2.52 -0.67
C SER A 55 -2.43 -3.93 -0.28
N SER A 56 -2.81 -4.13 0.99
CA SER A 56 -3.37 -5.40 1.47
C SER A 56 -4.83 -5.55 1.03
N VAL A 57 -5.62 -4.47 1.10
CA VAL A 57 -6.96 -4.41 0.49
C VAL A 57 -6.88 -4.59 -1.02
N LEU A 58 -5.94 -3.91 -1.68
CA LEU A 58 -5.72 -4.04 -3.12
C LEU A 58 -5.42 -5.50 -3.50
N LEU A 59 -4.60 -6.21 -2.71
CA LEU A 59 -4.25 -7.61 -2.97
C LEU A 59 -5.47 -8.53 -2.77
N HIS A 60 -6.25 -8.29 -1.73
CA HIS A 60 -7.49 -9.02 -1.49
C HIS A 60 -8.48 -8.88 -2.65
N LEU A 61 -8.66 -7.66 -3.13
CA LEU A 61 -9.53 -7.36 -4.27
C LEU A 61 -9.02 -8.00 -5.57
N ALA A 62 -7.71 -7.99 -5.82
CA ALA A 62 -7.11 -8.68 -6.96
C ALA A 62 -7.42 -10.20 -6.91
N ARG A 63 -7.24 -10.83 -5.75
CA ARG A 63 -7.59 -12.26 -5.57
C ARG A 63 -9.07 -12.53 -5.84
N LYS A 64 -9.97 -11.66 -5.36
CA LYS A 64 -11.41 -11.77 -5.65
C LYS A 64 -11.73 -11.58 -7.13
N ALA A 65 -11.05 -10.66 -7.81
CA ALA A 65 -11.30 -10.36 -9.22
C ALA A 65 -11.07 -11.57 -10.14
N PHE A 66 -10.08 -12.40 -9.80
CA PHE A 66 -9.65 -13.54 -10.62
C PHE A 66 -9.99 -14.92 -10.04
N PHE A 67 -10.65 -14.98 -8.88
CA PHE A 67 -11.11 -16.25 -8.30
C PHE A 67 -12.03 -17.01 -9.29
N PRO A 68 -11.93 -18.35 -9.40
CA PRO A 68 -11.05 -19.27 -8.65
C PRO A 68 -9.63 -19.43 -9.22
N GLY A 69 -9.29 -18.67 -10.26
CA GLY A 69 -7.93 -18.65 -10.83
C GLY A 69 -6.93 -17.90 -9.96
N ARG A 70 -5.65 -17.95 -10.38
CA ARG A 70 -4.57 -17.14 -9.81
C ARG A 70 -4.64 -15.71 -10.36
N ILE A 71 -4.01 -14.78 -9.67
CA ILE A 71 -3.77 -13.43 -10.21
C ILE A 71 -2.87 -13.58 -11.45
N PRO A 72 -3.23 -13.00 -12.61
CA PRO A 72 -2.51 -13.18 -13.88
C PRO A 72 -1.30 -12.25 -14.04
N PHE A 73 -0.84 -11.61 -12.96
CA PHE A 73 0.28 -10.68 -12.96
C PHE A 73 1.10 -10.79 -11.67
N PRO A 74 2.40 -10.48 -11.73
CA PRO A 74 3.25 -10.50 -10.56
C PRO A 74 2.97 -9.31 -9.63
N LEU A 75 3.39 -9.45 -8.38
CA LEU A 75 3.57 -8.35 -7.45
C LEU A 75 4.97 -7.74 -7.63
N LEU A 76 5.08 -6.43 -7.42
CA LEU A 76 6.35 -5.71 -7.39
C LEU A 76 6.51 -4.97 -6.07
N HIS A 77 7.57 -5.28 -5.33
CA HIS A 77 7.98 -4.55 -4.15
C HIS A 77 9.30 -3.82 -4.41
N VAL A 78 9.26 -2.49 -4.31
CA VAL A 78 10.47 -1.65 -4.31
C VAL A 78 11.15 -1.78 -2.94
N ASN A 79 12.19 -2.59 -2.91
CA ASN A 79 12.95 -2.91 -1.71
C ASN A 79 14.03 -1.87 -1.48
N THR A 80 13.76 -0.97 -0.54
CA THR A 80 14.73 0.06 -0.18
C THR A 80 15.78 -0.43 0.81
N GLY A 81 15.62 -1.61 1.41
CA GLY A 81 16.44 -2.07 2.54
C GLY A 81 16.14 -1.41 3.89
N TRP A 82 15.13 -0.53 3.96
CA TRP A 82 14.82 0.28 5.16
C TRP A 82 13.36 0.19 5.62
N LYS A 83 12.59 -0.79 5.12
CA LYS A 83 11.24 -1.08 5.64
C LYS A 83 11.34 -1.61 7.07
N PHE A 84 10.26 -1.48 7.84
CA PHE A 84 10.13 -2.17 9.13
C PHE A 84 10.30 -3.68 8.94
N LYS A 85 10.92 -4.35 9.91
CA LYS A 85 11.17 -5.80 9.85
C LYS A 85 9.86 -6.59 9.75
N GLU A 86 8.87 -6.20 10.53
CA GLU A 86 7.54 -6.80 10.59
C GLU A 86 6.80 -6.69 9.26
N MET A 87 7.05 -5.63 8.47
CA MET A 87 6.50 -5.53 7.11
C MET A 87 7.10 -6.60 6.20
N ILE A 88 8.42 -6.79 6.25
CA ILE A 88 9.10 -7.76 5.40
C ILE A 88 8.69 -9.19 5.76
N GLU A 89 8.63 -9.50 7.05
CA GLU A 89 8.15 -10.81 7.53
C GLU A 89 6.69 -11.07 7.12
N PHE A 90 5.82 -10.07 7.28
CA PHE A 90 4.43 -10.17 6.86
C PHE A 90 4.29 -10.42 5.35
N ARG A 91 5.04 -9.67 4.53
CA ARG A 91 5.07 -9.85 3.07
C ARG A 91 5.47 -11.26 2.68
N ASP A 92 6.55 -11.78 3.26
CA ASP A 92 7.09 -13.09 2.89
C ASP A 92 6.12 -14.22 3.27
N ASN A 93 5.44 -14.07 4.41
CA ASN A 93 4.38 -14.99 4.83
C ASN A 93 3.18 -14.96 3.86
N ILE A 94 2.68 -13.76 3.50
CA ILE A 94 1.54 -13.60 2.59
C ILE A 94 1.85 -14.14 1.18
N VAL A 95 3.05 -13.87 0.66
CA VAL A 95 3.50 -14.38 -0.64
C VAL A 95 3.50 -15.90 -0.66
N LYS A 96 4.00 -16.52 0.41
CA LYS A 96 4.03 -17.98 0.55
C LYS A 96 2.63 -18.57 0.74
N GLU A 97 1.81 -17.96 1.58
CA GLU A 97 0.47 -18.46 1.91
C GLU A 97 -0.44 -18.47 0.67
N TYR A 98 -0.36 -17.42 -0.16
CA TYR A 98 -1.21 -17.27 -1.34
C TYR A 98 -0.54 -17.72 -2.65
N ASP A 99 0.67 -18.29 -2.60
CA ASP A 99 1.45 -18.75 -3.76
C ASP A 99 1.57 -17.67 -4.85
N LEU A 100 2.05 -16.50 -4.43
CA LEU A 100 2.16 -15.30 -5.27
C LEU A 100 3.54 -15.17 -5.89
N GLU A 101 3.61 -14.68 -7.11
CA GLU A 101 4.87 -14.24 -7.71
C GLU A 101 5.20 -12.83 -7.20
N LEU A 102 6.33 -12.68 -6.50
CA LEU A 102 6.83 -11.39 -6.01
C LEU A 102 8.19 -11.07 -6.62
N ILE A 103 8.23 -9.96 -7.36
CA ILE A 103 9.45 -9.32 -7.83
C ILE A 103 9.88 -8.31 -6.76
N SER A 104 11.09 -8.49 -6.23
CA SER A 104 11.72 -7.53 -5.31
C SER A 104 12.84 -6.81 -6.03
N HIS A 105 12.73 -5.48 -6.18
CA HIS A 105 13.74 -4.66 -6.86
C HIS A 105 14.38 -3.64 -5.93
N THR A 106 15.70 -3.56 -5.95
CA THR A 106 16.50 -2.57 -5.21
C THR A 106 17.31 -1.74 -6.21
N ASN A 107 17.43 -0.43 -6.00
CA ASN A 107 18.29 0.41 -6.84
C ASN A 107 19.76 -0.02 -6.68
N PRO A 108 20.45 -0.45 -7.75
CA PRO A 108 21.82 -0.96 -7.66
C PRO A 108 22.82 0.15 -7.30
N ARG A 109 22.64 1.37 -7.84
CA ARG A 109 23.47 2.53 -7.48
C ARG A 109 23.28 2.87 -6.00
N GLY A 110 22.02 2.97 -5.58
CA GLY A 110 21.70 3.32 -4.19
C GLY A 110 22.21 2.28 -3.18
N ALA A 111 22.24 1.00 -3.55
CA ALA A 111 22.86 -0.06 -2.75
C ALA A 111 24.39 0.06 -2.72
N ALA A 112 25.05 0.29 -3.87
CA ALA A 112 26.50 0.41 -3.97
C ALA A 112 27.06 1.64 -3.24
N GLU A 113 26.35 2.76 -3.30
CA GLU A 113 26.73 4.01 -2.64
C GLU A 113 26.26 4.09 -1.17
N ASN A 114 25.58 3.05 -0.67
CA ASN A 114 25.00 3.01 0.67
C ASN A 114 24.10 4.24 0.97
N ILE A 115 23.16 4.53 0.07
CA ILE A 115 22.22 5.64 0.21
C ILE A 115 21.20 5.31 1.31
N THR A 116 21.33 5.97 2.45
CA THR A 116 20.47 5.78 3.63
C THR A 116 19.59 7.00 3.91
N PRO A 117 18.44 6.84 4.59
CA PRO A 117 17.62 7.98 5.02
C PRO A 117 18.31 8.84 6.07
N PHE A 118 19.34 8.34 6.78
CA PHE A 118 20.08 9.10 7.80
C PHE A 118 21.16 9.99 7.19
N THR A 119 21.91 9.48 6.22
CA THR A 119 23.10 10.17 5.68
C THR A 119 22.81 11.07 4.49
N HIS A 120 21.72 10.81 3.74
CA HIS A 120 21.43 11.50 2.48
C HIS A 120 20.13 12.34 2.52
N GLY A 121 19.48 12.40 3.68
CA GLY A 121 18.19 13.07 3.87
C GLY A 121 17.04 12.38 3.13
N SER A 122 15.80 12.71 3.47
CA SER A 122 14.63 11.98 2.96
C SER A 122 14.41 12.17 1.46
N ALA A 123 14.77 13.34 0.91
CA ALA A 123 14.51 13.70 -0.48
C ALA A 123 15.36 12.88 -1.47
N LEU A 124 16.70 12.97 -1.36
CA LEU A 124 17.63 12.25 -2.24
C LEU A 124 17.46 10.74 -2.07
N TYR A 125 17.37 10.25 -0.83
CA TYR A 125 17.11 8.85 -0.54
C TYR A 125 15.83 8.36 -1.23
N THR A 126 14.72 9.11 -1.12
CA THR A 126 13.44 8.70 -1.71
C THR A 126 13.50 8.69 -3.23
N ASP A 127 14.16 9.67 -3.85
CA ASP A 127 14.28 9.73 -5.31
C ASP A 127 15.04 8.51 -5.85
N ILE A 128 16.20 8.21 -5.28
CA ILE A 128 17.05 7.11 -5.72
C ILE A 128 16.42 5.76 -5.36
N MET A 129 16.14 5.55 -4.08
CA MET A 129 15.75 4.23 -3.57
C MET A 129 14.30 3.88 -3.87
N LYS A 130 13.45 4.85 -4.28
CA LYS A 130 12.06 4.58 -4.65
C LYS A 130 11.70 4.99 -6.06
N THR A 131 11.88 6.26 -6.44
CA THR A 131 11.43 6.76 -7.75
C THR A 131 12.21 6.11 -8.89
N GLU A 132 13.55 6.20 -8.85
CA GLU A 132 14.41 5.56 -9.84
C GLU A 132 14.30 4.03 -9.77
N ALA A 133 14.27 3.46 -8.57
CA ALA A 133 14.12 2.02 -8.37
C ALA A 133 12.84 1.48 -9.02
N LEU A 134 11.71 2.17 -8.83
CA LEU A 134 10.44 1.80 -9.45
C LEU A 134 10.53 1.86 -10.98
N ARG A 135 11.07 2.95 -11.54
CA ARG A 135 11.25 3.10 -12.98
C ARG A 135 12.09 1.98 -13.58
N GLN A 136 13.25 1.70 -12.98
CA GLN A 136 14.11 0.58 -13.37
C GLN A 136 13.39 -0.77 -13.36
N ALA A 137 12.59 -1.03 -12.32
CA ALA A 137 11.84 -2.28 -12.21
C ALA A 137 10.74 -2.40 -13.29
N LEU A 138 10.06 -1.29 -13.59
CA LEU A 138 9.03 -1.23 -14.63
C LEU A 138 9.62 -1.44 -16.02
N ASP A 139 10.75 -0.78 -16.32
CA ASP A 139 11.49 -0.96 -17.56
C ASP A 139 12.01 -2.40 -17.72
N ALA A 140 12.59 -2.97 -16.67
CA ALA A 140 13.13 -4.33 -16.69
C ALA A 140 12.04 -5.39 -16.92
N GLY A 141 10.86 -5.21 -16.32
CA GLY A 141 9.69 -6.07 -16.55
C GLY A 141 8.97 -5.79 -17.87
N GLN A 142 9.26 -4.65 -18.51
CA GLN A 142 8.50 -4.11 -19.63
C GLN A 142 7.00 -4.02 -19.33
N PHE A 143 6.65 -3.61 -18.10
CA PHE A 143 5.26 -3.54 -17.66
C PHE A 143 4.57 -2.32 -18.29
N ASP A 144 3.41 -2.56 -18.91
CA ASP A 144 2.59 -1.54 -19.57
C ASP A 144 1.43 -1.04 -18.71
N ALA A 145 1.12 -1.74 -17.62
CA ALA A 145 0.23 -1.27 -16.55
C ALA A 145 0.79 -1.60 -15.16
N ALA A 146 0.62 -0.68 -14.21
CA ALA A 146 0.94 -0.90 -12.81
C ALA A 146 -0.23 -0.52 -11.90
N PHE A 147 -0.74 -1.48 -11.12
CA PHE A 147 -1.75 -1.21 -10.10
C PHE A 147 -1.13 -0.55 -8.87
N GLY A 148 -1.72 0.56 -8.42
CA GLY A 148 -1.36 1.26 -7.20
C GLY A 148 -2.51 1.38 -6.22
N GLY A 149 -2.21 1.37 -4.93
CA GLY A 149 -3.20 1.53 -3.85
C GLY A 149 -3.47 2.97 -3.44
N ALA A 150 -3.21 3.94 -4.32
CA ALA A 150 -3.40 5.36 -4.05
C ALA A 150 -4.89 5.72 -3.98
N ARG A 151 -5.26 6.58 -3.03
CA ARG A 151 -6.61 7.11 -2.88
C ARG A 151 -6.65 8.63 -3.08
N ARG A 152 -7.81 9.15 -3.50
CA ARG A 152 -8.02 10.60 -3.73
C ARG A 152 -8.08 11.40 -2.43
N ASP A 153 -8.57 10.81 -1.35
CA ASP A 153 -8.68 11.46 -0.02
C ASP A 153 -7.34 11.50 0.73
N GLU A 154 -6.34 10.72 0.30
CA GLU A 154 -5.09 10.53 1.04
C GLU A 154 -4.22 11.81 1.11
N GLU A 155 -4.21 12.62 0.03
CA GLU A 155 -3.42 13.84 -0.07
C GLU A 155 -3.97 14.79 -1.16
N ALA A 156 -3.84 16.10 -0.96
CA ALA A 156 -4.48 17.14 -1.77
C ALA A 156 -4.14 17.07 -3.28
N SER A 157 -2.89 16.73 -3.65
CA SER A 157 -2.50 16.63 -5.06
C SER A 157 -3.18 15.46 -5.79
N ARG A 158 -3.68 14.48 -5.05
CA ARG A 158 -4.40 13.31 -5.58
C ARG A 158 -5.90 13.51 -5.71
N ALA A 159 -6.47 14.59 -5.19
CA ALA A 159 -7.90 14.86 -5.28
C ALA A 159 -8.41 14.91 -6.74
N LYS A 160 -7.51 15.22 -7.69
CA LYS A 160 -7.80 15.27 -9.14
C LYS A 160 -7.22 14.06 -9.91
N GLU A 161 -6.79 13.01 -9.21
CA GLU A 161 -6.25 11.82 -9.84
C GLU A 161 -7.35 11.02 -10.56
N ARG A 162 -7.00 10.47 -11.71
CA ARG A 162 -7.83 9.58 -12.51
C ARG A 162 -7.60 8.13 -12.11
N ILE A 163 -8.51 7.21 -12.46
CA ILE A 163 -8.26 5.78 -12.28
C ILE A 163 -7.06 5.34 -13.13
N TYR A 164 -7.00 5.77 -14.39
CA TYR A 164 -5.89 5.54 -15.32
C TYR A 164 -5.04 6.81 -15.45
N SER A 165 -3.79 6.72 -15.00
CA SER A 165 -2.80 7.78 -15.06
C SER A 165 -1.71 7.42 -16.08
N PHE A 166 -1.81 8.00 -17.27
CA PHE A 166 -0.94 7.68 -18.42
C PHE A 166 0.46 8.24 -18.24
N ARG A 167 1.46 7.43 -18.61
CA ARG A 167 2.88 7.71 -18.53
C ARG A 167 3.52 7.65 -19.90
N THR A 168 4.37 8.62 -20.20
CA THR A 168 5.23 8.60 -21.38
C THR A 168 6.29 7.49 -21.27
N PRO A 169 7.03 7.19 -22.35
CA PRO A 169 8.15 6.24 -22.29
C PRO A 169 9.21 6.57 -21.24
N ASP A 170 9.42 7.85 -20.93
CA ASP A 170 10.33 8.29 -19.86
C ASP A 170 9.67 8.25 -18.46
N HIS A 171 8.55 7.54 -18.31
CA HIS A 171 7.68 7.46 -17.12
C HIS A 171 7.07 8.79 -16.65
N LYS A 172 7.14 9.86 -17.45
CA LYS A 172 6.63 11.18 -17.05
C LYS A 172 5.11 11.23 -17.17
N TRP A 173 4.51 12.03 -16.29
CA TRP A 173 3.08 12.36 -16.37
C TRP A 173 2.87 13.66 -17.15
N ASP A 174 2.07 13.61 -18.21
CA ASP A 174 1.68 14.78 -19.02
C ASP A 174 0.17 15.02 -18.88
N PRO A 175 -0.27 16.21 -18.37
CA PRO A 175 -1.68 16.56 -18.26
C PRO A 175 -2.47 16.41 -19.56
N ARG A 176 -1.85 16.68 -20.72
CA ARG A 176 -2.51 16.67 -22.04
C ARG A 176 -2.79 15.26 -22.55
N ASN A 177 -2.05 14.26 -22.04
CA ASN A 177 -2.23 12.86 -22.41
C ASN A 177 -3.25 12.13 -21.54
N GLN A 178 -3.81 12.80 -20.53
CA GLN A 178 -4.81 12.22 -19.64
C GLN A 178 -6.19 12.24 -20.29
N ARG A 179 -6.97 11.18 -20.05
CA ARG A 179 -8.23 10.94 -20.75
C ARG A 179 -9.43 11.16 -19.82
N PRO A 180 -10.54 11.73 -20.30
CA PRO A 180 -11.81 11.69 -19.57
C PRO A 180 -12.21 10.24 -19.26
N GLU A 181 -12.69 10.00 -18.05
CA GLU A 181 -13.21 8.71 -17.59
C GLU A 181 -14.71 8.90 -17.42
N LEU A 182 -15.52 8.25 -18.27
CA LEU A 182 -16.97 8.41 -18.28
C LEU A 182 -17.61 7.09 -17.82
N TRP A 183 -18.55 7.16 -16.88
CA TRP A 183 -19.14 5.99 -16.22
C TRP A 183 -18.05 5.05 -15.66
N ASN A 184 -18.09 3.78 -16.04
CA ASN A 184 -17.07 2.76 -15.75
C ASN A 184 -16.41 2.26 -17.04
N ILE A 185 -16.33 3.13 -18.05
CA ILE A 185 -15.69 2.87 -19.34
C ILE A 185 -14.32 3.55 -19.33
N TYR A 186 -13.27 2.73 -19.38
CA TYR A 186 -11.89 3.18 -19.43
C TYR A 186 -11.36 3.03 -20.85
N ASN A 187 -10.33 3.83 -21.20
CA ASN A 187 -9.66 3.73 -22.48
C ASN A 187 -8.21 3.35 -22.23
N GLY A 188 -7.91 2.05 -22.23
CA GLY A 188 -6.57 1.53 -21.96
C GLY A 188 -5.56 1.65 -23.09
N MET A 189 -5.92 2.16 -24.28
CA MET A 189 -5.02 2.16 -25.44
C MET A 189 -3.70 2.89 -25.16
N VAL A 190 -2.57 2.19 -25.13
CA VAL A 190 -1.24 2.79 -24.98
C VAL A 190 -0.43 2.66 -26.26
N ARG A 191 0.45 3.62 -26.55
CA ARG A 191 1.46 3.46 -27.61
C ARG A 191 2.61 2.60 -27.10
N LYS A 192 3.42 2.07 -28.02
CA LYS A 192 4.63 1.33 -27.67
C LYS A 192 5.53 2.15 -26.74
N GLY A 193 5.83 1.61 -25.57
CA GLY A 193 6.65 2.23 -24.53
C GLY A 193 5.89 3.13 -23.56
N GLU A 194 4.64 3.52 -23.84
CA GLU A 194 3.78 4.16 -22.84
C GLU A 194 3.29 3.11 -21.82
N SER A 195 2.98 3.57 -20.60
CA SER A 195 2.40 2.72 -19.57
C SER A 195 1.31 3.45 -18.80
N VAL A 196 0.49 2.71 -18.05
CA VAL A 196 -0.56 3.26 -17.18
C VAL A 196 -0.27 2.94 -15.72
N ARG A 197 -0.61 3.88 -14.84
CA ARG A 197 -0.83 3.58 -13.41
C ARG A 197 -2.33 3.48 -13.19
N ALA A 198 -2.80 2.33 -12.74
CA ALA A 198 -4.20 2.06 -12.46
C ALA A 198 -4.46 2.11 -10.95
N PHE A 199 -5.48 2.83 -10.52
CA PHE A 199 -5.76 3.03 -9.09
C PHE A 199 -7.17 2.54 -8.69
N PRO A 200 -7.37 1.22 -8.51
CA PRO A 200 -8.67 0.63 -8.14
C PRO A 200 -9.27 1.17 -6.85
N LEU A 201 -8.43 1.72 -5.95
CA LEU A 201 -8.88 2.26 -4.66
C LEU A 201 -9.19 3.75 -4.68
N SER A 202 -9.13 4.43 -5.83
CA SER A 202 -9.22 5.90 -5.90
C SER A 202 -10.41 6.52 -5.17
N ASN A 203 -11.57 5.85 -5.20
CA ASN A 203 -12.83 6.31 -4.58
C ASN A 203 -13.01 5.87 -3.12
N TRP A 204 -12.10 5.08 -2.59
CA TRP A 204 -12.16 4.62 -1.21
C TRP A 204 -11.64 5.72 -0.30
N THR A 205 -12.23 5.85 0.89
CA THR A 205 -11.69 6.68 1.97
C THR A 205 -10.85 5.84 2.93
N GLU A 206 -10.13 6.50 3.83
CA GLU A 206 -9.39 5.76 4.88
C GLU A 206 -10.34 4.91 5.72
N VAL A 207 -11.51 5.43 6.10
CA VAL A 207 -12.51 4.70 6.89
C VAL A 207 -13.03 3.49 6.11
N ASP A 208 -13.26 3.61 4.80
CA ASP A 208 -13.69 2.49 3.96
C ASP A 208 -12.65 1.36 3.95
N ILE A 209 -11.36 1.70 3.86
CA ILE A 209 -10.26 0.73 3.91
C ILE A 209 -10.30 -0.06 5.23
N TRP A 210 -10.41 0.62 6.37
CA TRP A 210 -10.43 -0.05 7.67
C TRP A 210 -11.69 -0.89 7.89
N ARG A 211 -12.87 -0.37 7.53
CA ARG A 211 -14.13 -1.11 7.62
C ARG A 211 -14.15 -2.33 6.70
N TYR A 212 -13.54 -2.23 5.52
CA TYR A 212 -13.42 -3.36 4.61
C TYR A 212 -12.43 -4.41 5.11
N ILE A 213 -11.30 -3.98 5.70
CA ILE A 213 -10.37 -4.88 6.40
C ILE A 213 -11.09 -5.65 7.50
N GLU A 214 -11.92 -4.98 8.29
CA GLU A 214 -12.72 -5.61 9.35
C GLU A 214 -13.72 -6.60 8.77
N ALA A 215 -14.53 -6.16 7.82
CA ALA A 215 -15.52 -7.02 7.19
C ALA A 215 -14.84 -8.27 6.61
N GLU A 216 -13.77 -8.09 5.85
CA GLU A 216 -13.06 -9.16 5.13
C GLU A 216 -12.05 -9.96 5.96
N ASN A 217 -11.82 -9.60 7.23
CA ASN A 217 -10.78 -10.17 8.07
C ASN A 217 -9.41 -10.18 7.37
N ILE A 218 -9.06 -9.07 6.71
CA ILE A 218 -7.80 -8.95 5.97
C ILE A 218 -6.65 -8.84 6.98
N PRO A 219 -5.64 -9.71 6.92
CA PRO A 219 -4.52 -9.64 7.84
C PRO A 219 -3.70 -8.36 7.61
N LEU A 220 -3.15 -7.80 8.69
CA LEU A 220 -2.35 -6.57 8.67
C LEU A 220 -1.06 -6.73 9.47
N VAL A 221 -0.11 -5.83 9.19
CA VAL A 221 1.12 -5.69 9.97
C VAL A 221 0.78 -5.22 11.39
N PRO A 222 1.32 -5.84 12.47
CA PRO A 222 1.00 -5.49 13.86
C PRO A 222 1.27 -4.04 14.27
N LEU A 223 2.14 -3.35 13.53
CA LEU A 223 2.48 -1.93 13.74
C LEU A 223 1.29 -0.97 13.59
N TYR A 224 0.21 -1.43 12.94
CA TYR A 224 -1.03 -0.67 12.85
C TYR A 224 -1.81 -0.55 14.16
N TYR A 225 -1.55 -1.45 15.11
CA TYR A 225 -2.20 -1.50 16.42
C TYR A 225 -1.27 -0.94 17.51
N ALA A 226 -1.87 -0.26 18.48
CA ALA A 226 -1.17 0.28 19.63
C ALA A 226 -0.53 -0.82 20.47
N ALA A 227 0.72 -0.59 20.85
CA ALA A 227 1.43 -1.39 21.84
C ALA A 227 2.54 -0.55 22.47
N GLU A 228 2.96 -0.96 23.67
CA GLU A 228 4.09 -0.38 24.38
C GLU A 228 5.41 -0.64 23.64
N ARG A 229 5.94 0.38 22.96
CA ARG A 229 7.17 0.29 22.16
C ARG A 229 8.16 1.38 22.57
N PRO A 230 9.48 1.11 22.46
CA PRO A 230 10.48 2.14 22.60
C PRO A 230 10.51 3.03 21.34
N TYR A 231 10.65 4.33 21.55
CA TYR A 231 10.74 5.31 20.48
C TYR A 231 11.66 6.48 20.86
N ILE A 232 12.14 7.20 19.86
CA ILE A 232 12.81 8.49 20.03
C ILE A 232 11.97 9.62 19.43
N GLU A 233 12.18 10.85 19.89
CA GLU A 233 11.61 12.05 19.28
C GLU A 233 12.69 12.76 18.46
N ARG A 234 12.52 12.77 17.14
CA ARG A 234 13.42 13.46 16.19
C ARG A 234 12.60 14.28 15.23
N ASP A 235 12.90 15.57 15.11
CA ASP A 235 12.21 16.50 14.20
C ASP A 235 10.66 16.48 14.33
N GLY A 236 10.17 16.31 15.56
CA GLY A 236 8.74 16.22 15.86
C GLY A 236 8.06 14.92 15.39
N MET A 237 8.83 13.86 15.16
CA MET A 237 8.35 12.52 14.84
C MET A 237 8.75 11.51 15.93
N MET A 238 7.84 10.61 16.27
CA MET A 238 8.16 9.45 17.12
C MET A 238 8.66 8.30 16.24
N ILE A 239 9.97 8.06 16.23
CA ILE A 239 10.60 7.01 15.42
C ILE A 239 10.75 5.75 16.27
N LEU A 240 10.38 4.58 15.73
CA LEU A 240 10.55 3.30 16.42
C LEU A 240 12.03 3.06 16.77
N ALA A 241 12.31 2.78 18.03
CA ALA A 241 13.66 2.55 18.55
C ALA A 241 13.95 1.07 18.88
N GLU A 242 13.21 0.15 18.25
CA GLU A 242 13.48 -1.31 18.31
C GLU A 242 14.39 -1.77 17.17
N ASP A 243 14.53 -0.97 16.12
CA ASP A 243 15.30 -1.34 14.94
C ASP A 243 16.79 -1.06 15.16
N GLU A 244 17.61 -2.10 15.07
CA GLU A 244 19.07 -2.03 15.28
C GLU A 244 19.79 -1.09 14.30
N ARG A 245 19.16 -0.77 13.16
CA ARG A 245 19.71 0.18 12.18
C ARG A 245 19.54 1.64 12.62
N LEU A 246 18.82 1.90 13.71
CA LEU A 246 18.62 3.26 14.23
C LEU A 246 19.90 3.75 14.92
N GLU A 247 20.49 4.80 14.36
CA GLU A 247 21.59 5.54 14.99
C GLU A 247 21.04 6.71 15.79
N LEU A 248 21.38 6.78 17.09
CA LEU A 248 21.00 7.88 17.97
C LEU A 248 21.92 9.09 17.76
N LEU A 249 21.32 10.28 17.66
CA LEU A 249 22.03 11.54 17.65
C LEU A 249 22.39 11.97 19.09
N PRO A 250 23.42 12.83 19.28
CA PRO A 250 23.75 13.33 20.61
C PRO A 250 22.56 14.00 21.31
N GLY A 251 22.22 13.51 22.51
CA GLY A 251 21.10 14.03 23.31
C GLY A 251 19.75 13.37 23.03
N GLU A 252 19.66 12.42 22.10
CA GLU A 252 18.44 11.63 21.92
C GLU A 252 18.30 10.57 23.02
N GLU A 253 17.12 10.49 23.60
CA GLU A 253 16.78 9.52 24.64
C GLU A 253 15.68 8.57 24.14
N VAL A 254 15.88 7.27 24.38
CA VAL A 254 14.87 6.26 24.10
C VAL A 254 13.80 6.34 25.20
N LYS A 255 12.59 6.69 24.78
CA LYS A 255 11.37 6.70 25.61
C LYS A 255 10.57 5.44 25.35
N ARG A 256 9.62 5.11 26.21
CA ARG A 256 8.62 4.05 25.98
C ARG A 256 7.22 4.61 26.05
N GLY A 257 6.31 4.04 25.27
CA GLY A 257 4.88 4.31 25.41
C GLY A 257 4.04 3.58 24.37
N SER A 258 2.73 3.62 24.58
CA SER A 258 1.71 3.08 23.69
C SER A 258 1.66 3.90 22.40
N ILE A 259 2.17 3.31 21.31
CA ILE A 259 2.25 3.95 19.99
C ILE A 259 1.78 2.99 18.89
N ARG A 260 1.27 3.56 17.79
CA ARG A 260 0.95 2.84 16.55
C ARG A 260 1.33 3.65 15.31
N PHE A 261 1.26 3.04 14.14
CA PHE A 261 1.54 3.69 12.86
C PHE A 261 0.29 3.76 11.99
N ARG A 262 -0.14 4.97 11.61
CA ARG A 262 -1.29 5.16 10.70
C ARG A 262 -0.95 4.86 9.24
N THR A 263 0.32 5.07 8.86
CA THR A 263 0.89 4.68 7.56
C THR A 263 2.20 3.95 7.76
N LEU A 264 2.57 3.11 6.80
CA LEU A 264 3.83 2.35 6.84
C LEU A 264 4.70 2.63 5.62
N GLY A 265 6.02 2.59 5.81
CA GLY A 265 7.01 2.88 4.78
C GLY A 265 8.41 2.50 5.22
N CYS A 266 9.40 3.35 4.92
CA CYS A 266 10.74 3.15 5.49
C CYS A 266 10.70 3.59 6.96
N PHE A 267 11.23 2.77 7.86
CA PHE A 267 11.07 2.98 9.31
C PHE A 267 11.60 4.34 9.80
N PRO A 268 12.75 4.87 9.33
CA PRO A 268 13.27 6.14 9.84
C PRO A 268 12.47 7.35 9.34
N LEU A 269 11.62 7.15 8.33
CA LEU A 269 10.83 8.19 7.66
C LEU A 269 9.32 8.01 7.90
N THR A 270 8.96 7.23 8.92
CA THR A 270 7.58 6.92 9.29
C THR A 270 7.42 7.15 10.80
N GLY A 271 6.70 8.21 11.15
CA GLY A 271 6.45 8.57 12.55
C GLY A 271 5.25 7.82 13.10
N ALA A 272 5.39 7.33 14.31
CA ALA A 272 4.29 6.78 15.10
C ALA A 272 3.40 7.91 15.63
N ILE A 273 2.22 7.53 16.13
CA ILE A 273 1.32 8.36 16.92
C ILE A 273 1.06 7.67 18.27
N ARG A 274 0.80 8.45 19.31
CA ARG A 274 0.31 7.92 20.59
C ARG A 274 -1.11 7.42 20.37
N SER A 275 -1.42 6.24 20.89
CA SER A 275 -2.72 5.62 20.73
C SER A 275 -2.88 4.49 21.73
N GLU A 276 -4.11 4.18 22.13
CA GLU A 276 -4.46 2.99 22.89
C GLU A 276 -5.23 1.97 22.02
N ALA A 277 -5.30 2.20 20.71
CA ALA A 277 -6.07 1.38 19.79
C ALA A 277 -5.40 0.04 19.49
N ALA A 278 -5.61 -0.94 20.37
CA ALA A 278 -4.99 -2.26 20.31
C ALA A 278 -5.72 -3.24 19.38
N THR A 279 -6.96 -2.93 19.00
CA THR A 279 -7.76 -3.74 18.08
C THR A 279 -8.18 -2.96 16.84
N LEU A 280 -8.71 -3.67 15.84
CA LEU A 280 -9.22 -3.05 14.61
C LEU A 280 -10.42 -2.14 14.89
N GLN A 281 -11.30 -2.56 15.80
CA GLN A 281 -12.44 -1.77 16.25
C GLN A 281 -11.98 -0.47 16.92
N ASP A 282 -10.94 -0.54 17.77
CA ASP A 282 -10.39 0.65 18.41
C ASP A 282 -9.78 1.61 17.39
N VAL A 283 -9.10 1.08 16.36
CA VAL A 283 -8.53 1.91 15.28
C VAL A 283 -9.63 2.62 14.51
N ILE A 284 -10.72 1.94 14.17
CA ILE A 284 -11.87 2.55 13.49
C ILE A 284 -12.49 3.65 14.36
N ALA A 285 -12.71 3.38 15.65
CA ALA A 285 -13.25 4.36 16.59
C ALA A 285 -12.35 5.60 16.74
N GLU A 286 -11.03 5.41 16.77
CA GLU A 286 -10.06 6.52 16.82
C GLU A 286 -10.11 7.38 15.54
N LEU A 287 -10.33 6.77 14.38
CA LEU A 287 -10.40 7.47 13.10
C LEU A 287 -11.67 8.30 12.93
N GLU A 288 -12.80 7.86 13.48
CA GLU A 288 -14.07 8.60 13.42
C GLU A 288 -14.01 9.95 14.14
N ILE A 289 -13.08 10.12 15.09
CA ILE A 289 -12.86 11.38 15.82
C ILE A 289 -11.59 12.12 15.40
N ALA A 290 -10.80 11.56 14.49
CA ALA A 290 -9.51 12.14 14.09
C ALA A 290 -9.71 13.39 13.20
N THR A 291 -9.05 14.49 13.55
CA THR A 291 -9.09 15.76 12.80
C THR A 291 -7.85 16.01 11.94
N VAL A 292 -6.87 15.09 11.99
CA VAL A 292 -5.59 15.22 11.29
C VAL A 292 -5.52 14.27 10.08
N SER A 293 -4.76 14.68 9.07
CA SER A 293 -4.50 13.88 7.87
C SER A 293 -3.79 12.56 8.19
N GLU A 294 -4.14 11.51 7.45
CA GLU A 294 -3.51 10.20 7.53
C GLU A 294 -1.99 10.23 7.43
N ARG A 295 -1.46 11.09 6.55
CA ARG A 295 -0.04 11.12 6.20
C ARG A 295 0.79 12.12 7.03
N GLN A 296 0.23 12.72 8.09
CA GLN A 296 0.90 13.75 8.90
C GLN A 296 2.26 13.31 9.48
N GLY A 297 2.43 12.00 9.74
CA GLY A 297 3.65 11.40 10.29
C GLY A 297 4.74 11.07 9.27
N ARG A 298 4.62 11.49 8.00
CA ARG A 298 5.59 11.16 6.94
C ARG A 298 6.59 12.29 6.71
N ALA A 299 7.86 12.06 7.05
CA ALA A 299 8.95 13.02 6.80
C ALA A 299 9.03 13.44 5.32
N ILE A 300 8.85 12.46 4.43
CA ILE A 300 8.90 12.61 2.96
C ILE A 300 7.89 13.63 2.42
N ASP A 301 6.80 13.86 3.17
CA ASP A 301 5.72 14.75 2.79
C ASP A 301 5.93 16.17 3.36
N ARG A 302 6.78 16.34 4.40
CA ARG A 302 7.13 17.64 5.00
C ARG A 302 8.28 18.34 4.28
N ASP A 303 9.26 17.59 3.79
CA ASP A 303 10.54 18.15 3.34
C ASP A 303 10.45 19.00 2.06
N GLN A 304 9.34 18.95 1.32
CA GLN A 304 9.12 19.79 0.13
C GLN A 304 7.63 20.16 -0.03
N SER A 305 7.28 21.46 0.03
CA SER A 305 5.96 21.92 -0.42
C SER A 305 5.81 21.67 -1.93
N GLY A 306 4.72 21.02 -2.37
CA GLY A 306 4.53 20.60 -3.77
C GLY A 306 5.29 19.32 -4.19
N SER A 307 5.94 18.64 -3.24
CA SER A 307 6.69 17.38 -3.41
C SER A 307 5.94 16.33 -4.22
N MET A 308 4.66 16.12 -3.92
CA MET A 308 3.88 15.03 -4.49
C MET A 308 3.51 15.28 -5.96
N GLU A 309 3.16 16.50 -6.34
CA GLU A 309 2.90 16.82 -7.75
C GLU A 309 4.17 16.70 -8.60
N LYS A 310 5.32 17.14 -8.07
CA LYS A 310 6.62 16.97 -8.73
C LYS A 310 6.97 15.48 -8.89
N LYS A 311 6.85 14.71 -7.80
CA LYS A 311 7.04 13.25 -7.80
C LYS A 311 6.09 12.54 -8.78
N LYS A 312 4.85 13.00 -8.93
CA LYS A 312 3.91 12.50 -9.94
C LYS A 312 4.47 12.71 -11.34
N ARG A 313 4.95 13.93 -11.66
CA ARG A 313 5.58 14.23 -12.96
C ARG A 313 6.82 13.39 -13.23
N GLU A 314 7.55 13.02 -12.18
CA GLU A 314 8.81 12.25 -12.25
C GLU A 314 8.62 10.72 -12.25
N GLY A 315 7.38 10.23 -12.04
CA GLY A 315 7.05 8.80 -12.11
C GLY A 315 7.03 8.05 -10.77
N TYR A 316 6.96 8.76 -9.64
CA TYR A 316 6.93 8.16 -8.29
C TYR A 316 5.64 7.41 -7.95
N PHE A 317 4.54 7.75 -8.63
CA PHE A 317 3.27 7.02 -8.57
C PHE A 317 3.10 6.19 -9.83
#